data_AF-A0A2E5EXP0-F1
#
_entry.id   AF-A0A2E5EXP0-F1
#
_cell.length_a   1.000
_cell.length_b   1.000
_cell.length_c   1.000
_cell.angle_alpha   90.00
_cell.angle_beta   90.00
_cell.angle_gamma   90.00
#
_symmetry.space_group_name_H-M   'P 1'
#
loop_
_entity.id
_entity.type
_entity.pdbx_description
1 polymer ?
#
loop_
_entity_poly.entity_id
_entity_poly.type
_entity_poly.pdbx_seq_one_letter_code
_entity_poly.pdbx_strand_id
1 'polypeptide(L)'
;MPTTKLPVPVQLLKVIAYQLDLVADLYDPDSASFKAFVSLLETQTSFEKRPEFQESSLMITHVQTLMLAALSMYGGVRIPAIKQLRYNDDQNHIRLTWDTGITEQITFGKLDDSFLGFSSHFQSILGAKHVKHKQLPHTLIRGIYQYIFSYINILESLSDRLKLLIKTPSELTQLLQDQQNHDLFFILLSSMPSEQINAMLLHIQQYFPEDLLVQTPSGNKMPVCSLFQSPSTDTEFLIEKIKLYLDLYYNGKLPIIQEITQSKSIGFFSEMAQNTQVWDQTTETIEALVTQQVNVRLDMYQYINTYLDRIVG
;
A
#
# COMPACT_ATOMS: atom_id res chain seq x y z
N MET A 1 -22.85 8.99 -14.81
CA MET A 1 -21.39 9.26 -14.74
C MET A 1 -20.73 8.03 -14.16
N PRO A 2 -19.62 7.53 -14.72
CA PRO A 2 -18.88 6.46 -14.07
C PRO A 2 -18.33 7.03 -12.76
N THR A 3 -18.79 6.51 -11.62
CA THR A 3 -18.20 6.83 -10.34
C THR A 3 -16.78 6.29 -10.37
N THR A 4 -15.80 7.20 -10.44
CA THR A 4 -14.38 6.85 -10.33
C THR A 4 -14.19 6.12 -9.02
N LYS A 5 -14.00 4.79 -9.10
CA LYS A 5 -13.70 3.98 -7.92
C LYS A 5 -12.32 4.39 -7.43
N LEU A 6 -12.26 4.94 -6.23
CA LEU A 6 -10.98 5.24 -5.58
C LEU A 6 -10.10 3.98 -5.53
N PRO A 7 -8.76 4.08 -5.64
CA PRO A 7 -7.89 2.94 -5.42
C PRO A 7 -8.14 2.29 -4.06
N VAL A 8 -8.03 0.96 -3.97
CA VAL A 8 -8.29 0.20 -2.72
C VAL A 8 -7.56 0.78 -1.50
N PRO A 9 -6.26 1.13 -1.56
CA PRO A 9 -5.57 1.73 -0.41
C PRO A 9 -6.20 3.05 0.05
N VAL A 10 -6.65 3.88 -0.89
CA VAL A 10 -7.29 5.18 -0.58
C VAL A 10 -8.68 4.95 0.03
N GLN A 11 -9.45 3.99 -0.51
CA GLN A 11 -10.74 3.63 0.10
C GLN A 11 -10.56 3.11 1.52
N LEU A 12 -9.55 2.27 1.75
CA LEU A 12 -9.27 1.71 3.07
C LEU A 12 -8.88 2.80 4.08
N LEU A 13 -8.03 3.76 3.70
CA LEU A 13 -7.70 4.91 4.55
C LEU A 13 -8.95 5.75 4.88
N LYS A 14 -9.84 5.97 3.90
CA LYS A 14 -11.11 6.66 4.14
C LYS A 14 -11.97 5.92 5.17
N VAL A 15 -12.07 4.60 5.07
CA VAL A 15 -12.82 3.77 6.05
C VAL A 15 -12.18 3.87 7.43
N ILE A 16 -10.86 3.72 7.53
CA ILE A 16 -10.14 3.81 8.81
C ILE A 16 -10.37 5.19 9.45
N ALA A 17 -10.18 6.28 8.72
CA ALA A 17 -10.39 7.63 9.23
C ALA A 17 -11.82 7.83 9.74
N TYR A 18 -12.83 7.43 8.96
CA TYR A 18 -14.23 7.53 9.37
C TYR A 18 -14.52 6.73 10.66
N GLN A 19 -13.99 5.51 10.76
CA GLN A 19 -14.23 4.68 11.94
C GLN A 19 -13.44 5.15 13.17
N LEU A 20 -12.26 5.75 12.98
CA LEU A 20 -11.49 6.37 14.07
C LEU A 20 -12.29 7.49 14.75
N ASP A 21 -12.99 8.32 13.98
CA ASP A 21 -13.87 9.37 14.53
C ASP A 21 -15.00 8.76 15.39
N LEU A 22 -15.58 7.64 14.95
CA LEU A 22 -16.64 6.94 15.69
C LEU A 22 -16.15 6.28 16.98
N VAL A 23 -14.86 5.93 17.07
CA VAL A 23 -14.26 5.31 18.25
C VAL A 23 -13.34 6.26 19.03
N ALA A 24 -13.43 7.58 18.79
CA ALA A 24 -12.54 8.57 19.39
C ALA A 24 -12.51 8.53 20.92
N ASP A 25 -13.63 8.17 21.57
CA ASP A 25 -13.71 8.03 23.03
C ASP A 25 -12.76 6.94 23.57
N LEU A 26 -12.42 5.92 22.77
CA LEU A 26 -11.42 4.90 23.13
C LEU A 26 -9.98 5.40 23.02
N TYR A 27 -9.74 6.62 22.54
CA TYR A 27 -8.41 7.25 22.45
C TYR A 27 -8.16 8.29 23.56
N ASP A 28 -9.19 8.64 24.34
CA ASP A 28 -9.08 9.55 25.48
C ASP A 28 -8.78 8.76 26.78
N PRO A 29 -7.59 8.92 27.40
CA PRO A 29 -7.23 8.21 28.62
C PRO A 29 -8.17 8.42 29.81
N ASP A 30 -8.89 9.54 29.83
CA ASP A 30 -9.80 9.87 30.93
C ASP A 30 -11.18 9.24 30.77
N SER A 31 -11.53 8.78 29.55
CA SER A 31 -12.84 8.21 29.27
C SER A 31 -13.07 6.87 29.98
N ALA A 32 -14.35 6.58 30.24
CA ALA A 32 -14.74 5.27 30.79
C ALA A 32 -14.48 4.14 29.78
N SER A 33 -14.71 4.42 28.50
CA SER A 33 -14.50 3.46 27.41
C SER A 33 -13.05 3.01 27.30
N PHE A 34 -12.10 3.97 27.37
CA PHE A 34 -10.66 3.68 27.36
C PHE A 34 -10.28 2.77 28.53
N LYS A 35 -10.66 3.16 29.76
CA LYS A 35 -10.33 2.41 30.98
C LYS A 35 -10.90 0.98 30.94
N ALA A 36 -12.14 0.84 30.45
CA ALA A 36 -12.77 -0.47 30.28
C ALA A 36 -12.03 -1.34 29.24
N PHE A 37 -11.60 -0.75 28.12
CA PHE A 37 -10.86 -1.49 27.09
C PHE A 37 -9.48 -1.90 27.58
N VAL A 38 -8.73 -1.02 28.25
CA VAL A 38 -7.42 -1.34 28.84
C VAL A 38 -7.54 -2.48 29.85
N SER A 39 -8.52 -2.43 30.75
CA SER A 39 -8.76 -3.51 31.72
C SER A 39 -9.02 -4.85 31.03
N LEU A 40 -9.65 -4.84 29.85
CA LEU A 40 -9.89 -6.04 29.07
C LEU A 40 -8.59 -6.64 28.51
N LEU A 41 -7.65 -5.80 28.08
CA LEU A 41 -6.34 -6.20 27.53
C LEU A 41 -5.41 -6.83 28.56
N GLU A 42 -5.51 -6.45 29.83
CA GLU A 42 -4.72 -7.03 30.93
C GLU A 42 -5.00 -8.53 31.13
N THR A 43 -6.10 -9.01 30.54
CA THR A 43 -6.53 -10.39 30.73
C THR A 43 -6.02 -11.33 29.63
N GLN A 44 -5.55 -12.52 30.00
CA GLN A 44 -5.02 -13.51 29.05
C GLN A 44 -6.10 -14.33 28.29
N THR A 45 -7.35 -13.87 28.30
CA THR A 45 -8.48 -14.58 27.67
C THR A 45 -8.82 -13.95 26.33
N SER A 46 -9.18 -14.77 25.34
CA SER A 46 -9.60 -14.30 24.02
C SER A 46 -10.81 -13.35 24.10
N PHE A 47 -10.81 -12.30 23.27
CA PHE A 47 -11.82 -11.24 23.27
C PHE A 47 -13.23 -11.79 23.09
N GLU A 48 -13.42 -12.77 22.20
CA GLU A 48 -14.73 -13.31 21.88
C GLU A 48 -15.39 -14.05 23.04
N LYS A 49 -14.68 -14.32 24.14
CA LYS A 49 -15.20 -14.98 25.34
C LYS A 49 -15.55 -14.00 26.46
N ARG A 50 -15.36 -12.69 26.25
CA ARG A 50 -15.59 -11.64 27.25
C ARG A 50 -16.95 -10.98 27.04
N PRO A 51 -17.89 -11.07 27.99
CA PRO A 51 -19.18 -10.40 27.89
C PRO A 51 -19.05 -8.90 27.62
N GLU A 52 -18.10 -8.24 28.29
CA GLU A 52 -17.86 -6.80 28.16
C GLU A 52 -17.45 -6.40 26.74
N PHE A 53 -16.72 -7.29 26.04
CA PHE A 53 -16.37 -7.09 24.63
C PHE A 53 -17.55 -7.42 23.71
N GLN A 54 -18.24 -8.53 23.95
CA GLN A 54 -19.39 -8.98 23.14
C GLN A 54 -20.51 -7.94 23.10
N GLU A 55 -20.73 -7.24 24.22
CA GLU A 55 -21.79 -6.24 24.38
C GLU A 55 -21.37 -4.83 23.91
N SER A 56 -20.08 -4.61 23.62
CA SER A 56 -19.55 -3.29 23.27
C SER A 56 -19.28 -3.16 21.77
N SER A 57 -20.24 -2.60 21.04
CA SER A 57 -20.07 -2.25 19.62
C SER A 57 -18.89 -1.29 19.39
N LEU A 58 -18.61 -0.42 20.36
CA LEU A 58 -17.49 0.52 20.32
C LEU A 58 -16.14 -0.21 20.33
N MET A 59 -15.94 -1.15 21.27
CA MET A 59 -14.69 -1.93 21.35
C MET A 59 -14.52 -2.86 20.15
N ILE A 60 -15.60 -3.48 19.68
CA ILE A 60 -15.57 -4.34 18.49
C ILE A 60 -15.16 -3.51 17.25
N THR A 61 -15.78 -2.34 17.06
CA THR A 61 -15.46 -1.42 15.96
C THR A 61 -13.99 -1.01 16.03
N HIS A 62 -13.48 -0.69 17.22
CA HIS A 62 -12.09 -0.31 17.42
C HIS A 62 -11.12 -1.42 17.03
N VAL A 63 -11.34 -2.67 17.47
CA VAL A 63 -10.50 -3.81 17.08
C VAL A 63 -10.54 -4.04 15.56
N GLN A 64 -11.74 -3.96 14.94
CA GLN A 64 -11.89 -4.07 13.49
C GLN A 64 -11.10 -2.99 12.75
N THR A 65 -11.18 -1.73 13.21
CA THR A 65 -10.45 -0.60 12.64
C THR A 65 -8.94 -0.77 12.76
N LEU A 66 -8.45 -1.22 13.92
CA LEU A 66 -7.02 -1.52 14.13
C LEU A 66 -6.51 -2.63 13.19
N MET A 67 -7.31 -3.67 12.96
CA MET A 67 -6.97 -4.72 12.00
C MET A 67 -6.92 -4.18 10.56
N LEU A 68 -7.88 -3.36 10.17
CA LEU A 68 -7.86 -2.70 8.85
C LEU A 68 -6.65 -1.77 8.69
N ALA A 69 -6.28 -1.04 9.74
CA ALA A 69 -5.07 -0.22 9.74
C ALA A 69 -3.81 -1.07 9.55
N ALA A 70 -3.69 -2.22 10.22
CA ALA A 70 -2.59 -3.16 10.02
C ALA A 70 -2.56 -3.75 8.60
N LEU A 71 -3.70 -3.90 7.91
CA LEU A 71 -3.75 -4.37 6.52
C LEU A 71 -3.42 -3.29 5.49
N SER A 72 -3.50 -2.01 5.86
CA SER A 72 -3.46 -0.90 4.89
C SER A 72 -2.14 -0.72 4.13
N MET A 73 -1.06 -1.33 4.63
CA MET A 73 0.24 -1.42 3.96
C MET A 73 0.76 -2.86 3.83
N TYR A 74 -0.04 -3.88 4.18
CA TYR A 74 0.41 -5.26 4.09
C TYR A 74 0.67 -5.66 2.62
N GLY A 75 1.85 -6.25 2.39
CA GLY A 75 2.36 -6.61 1.06
C GLY A 75 2.97 -5.44 0.27
N GLY A 76 3.08 -4.27 0.90
CA GLY A 76 3.78 -3.10 0.38
C GLY A 76 3.07 -2.42 -0.79
N VAL A 77 3.78 -1.51 -1.47
CA VAL A 77 3.25 -0.74 -2.62
C VAL A 77 2.97 -1.65 -3.83
N ARG A 78 3.68 -2.78 -3.93
CA ARG A 78 3.66 -3.65 -5.12
C ARG A 78 2.64 -4.79 -5.05
N ILE A 79 2.26 -5.28 -3.87
CA ILE A 79 1.35 -6.43 -3.72
C ILE A 79 0.34 -6.13 -2.61
N PRO A 80 -0.76 -5.41 -2.90
CA PRO A 80 -1.76 -5.16 -1.87
C PRO A 80 -2.43 -6.48 -1.45
N ALA A 81 -2.52 -6.72 -0.14
CA ALA A 81 -3.30 -7.86 0.43
C ALA A 81 -4.75 -7.87 -0.06
N ILE A 82 -5.30 -6.68 -0.29
CA ILE A 82 -6.70 -6.46 -0.65
C ILE A 82 -6.75 -6.05 -2.12
N LYS A 83 -7.31 -6.92 -2.97
CA LYS A 83 -7.51 -6.68 -4.40
C LYS A 83 -8.73 -5.82 -4.68
N GLN A 84 -9.79 -5.99 -3.89
CA GLN A 84 -11.03 -5.23 -4.04
C GLN A 84 -11.57 -4.85 -2.68
N LEU A 85 -12.11 -3.63 -2.59
CA LEU A 85 -12.77 -3.13 -1.41
C LEU A 85 -14.05 -2.43 -1.86
N ARG A 86 -15.14 -2.68 -1.14
CA ARG A 86 -16.38 -1.92 -1.22
C ARG A 86 -16.78 -1.55 0.19
N TYR A 87 -16.98 -0.27 0.42
CA TYR A 87 -17.56 0.22 1.65
C TYR A 87 -18.96 0.73 1.36
N ASN A 88 -19.91 0.34 2.21
CA ASN A 88 -21.28 0.81 2.17
C ASN A 88 -21.55 1.61 3.45
N ASP A 89 -21.43 2.92 3.32
CA ASP A 89 -21.61 3.90 4.40
C ASP A 89 -22.96 3.69 5.10
N ASP A 90 -24.05 3.45 4.33
CA ASP A 90 -25.42 3.31 4.86
C ASP A 90 -25.61 2.06 5.74
N GLN A 91 -24.80 1.04 5.52
CA GLN A 91 -24.92 -0.26 6.20
C GLN A 91 -23.77 -0.54 7.16
N ASN A 92 -22.85 0.42 7.34
CA ASN A 92 -21.65 0.31 8.16
C ASN A 92 -20.92 -1.04 7.92
N HIS A 93 -20.82 -1.43 6.65
CA HIS A 93 -20.21 -2.69 6.24
C HIS A 93 -19.11 -2.47 5.22
N ILE A 94 -18.07 -3.28 5.34
CA ILE A 94 -16.99 -3.39 4.36
C ILE A 94 -16.99 -4.80 3.78
N ARG A 95 -16.86 -4.88 2.46
CA ARG A 95 -16.61 -6.12 1.74
C ARG A 95 -15.25 -6.03 1.09
N LEU A 96 -14.37 -6.96 1.43
CA LEU A 96 -13.00 -7.03 0.94
C LEU A 96 -12.75 -8.36 0.24
N THR A 97 -11.96 -8.31 -0.84
CA THR A 97 -11.49 -9.48 -1.55
C THR A 97 -9.98 -9.52 -1.48
N TRP A 98 -9.46 -10.59 -0.88
CA TRP A 98 -8.04 -10.85 -0.71
C TRP A 98 -7.37 -11.15 -2.05
N ASP A 99 -6.05 -11.08 -2.07
CA ASP A 99 -5.23 -11.49 -3.20
C ASP A 99 -5.38 -12.97 -3.57
N THR A 100 -5.70 -13.82 -2.60
CA THR A 100 -6.09 -15.23 -2.75
C THR A 100 -7.45 -15.44 -3.43
N GLY A 101 -8.24 -14.38 -3.63
CA GLY A 101 -9.58 -14.44 -4.20
C GLY A 101 -10.70 -14.69 -3.18
N ILE A 102 -10.35 -14.95 -1.92
CA ILE A 102 -11.32 -15.06 -0.83
C ILE A 102 -12.01 -13.71 -0.63
N THR A 103 -13.32 -13.72 -0.41
CA THR A 103 -14.11 -12.51 -0.17
C THR A 103 -14.77 -12.59 1.19
N GLU A 104 -14.55 -11.57 2.00
CA GLU A 104 -15.05 -11.46 3.36
C GLU A 104 -15.83 -10.17 3.56
N GLN A 105 -16.72 -10.20 4.53
CA GLN A 105 -17.55 -9.07 4.91
C GLN A 105 -17.43 -8.84 6.40
N ILE A 106 -17.31 -7.57 6.78
CA ILE A 106 -17.29 -7.14 8.17
C ILE A 106 -18.38 -6.09 8.32
N THR A 107 -19.20 -6.22 9.35
CA THR A 107 -20.08 -5.15 9.82
C THR A 107 -19.48 -4.57 11.08
N PHE A 108 -19.26 -3.26 11.08
CA PHE A 108 -18.62 -2.60 12.21
C PHE A 108 -19.48 -2.72 13.47
N GLY A 109 -18.82 -3.00 14.59
CA GLY A 109 -19.46 -3.13 15.90
C GLY A 109 -20.22 -4.43 16.13
N LYS A 110 -20.10 -5.41 15.23
CA LYS A 110 -20.71 -6.75 15.38
C LYS A 110 -19.64 -7.82 15.52
N LEU A 111 -19.78 -8.65 16.55
CA LEU A 111 -19.04 -9.89 16.72
C LEU A 111 -19.89 -11.05 16.17
N ASP A 112 -19.66 -11.40 14.92
CA ASP A 112 -20.33 -12.50 14.22
C ASP A 112 -19.33 -13.48 13.61
N ASP A 113 -19.84 -14.55 13.00
CA ASP A 113 -19.02 -15.53 12.28
C ASP A 113 -18.20 -14.90 11.15
N SER A 114 -18.69 -13.81 10.55
CA SER A 114 -18.00 -13.07 9.49
C SER A 114 -16.76 -12.38 10.03
N PHE A 115 -16.87 -11.68 11.16
CA PHE A 115 -15.73 -11.05 11.82
C PHE A 115 -14.72 -12.07 12.35
N LEU A 116 -15.19 -13.17 12.95
CA LEU A 116 -14.29 -14.25 13.39
C LEU A 116 -13.57 -14.93 12.22
N GLY A 117 -14.25 -15.09 11.08
CA GLY A 117 -13.65 -15.57 9.84
C GLY A 117 -12.57 -14.63 9.32
N PHE A 118 -12.90 -13.33 9.22
CA PHE A 118 -11.95 -12.29 8.84
C PHE A 118 -10.73 -12.26 9.74
N SER A 119 -10.92 -12.37 11.06
CA SER A 119 -9.80 -12.37 12.01
C SER A 119 -8.91 -13.59 11.89
N SER A 120 -9.47 -14.78 11.69
CA SER A 120 -8.69 -15.98 11.43
C SER A 120 -7.85 -15.84 10.15
N HIS A 121 -8.42 -15.25 9.09
CA HIS A 121 -7.71 -14.98 7.85
C HIS A 121 -6.59 -13.95 8.04
N PHE A 122 -6.91 -12.80 8.64
CA PHE A 122 -5.96 -11.76 9.01
C PHE A 122 -4.74 -12.34 9.76
N GLN A 123 -4.99 -13.16 10.78
CA GLN A 123 -3.92 -13.82 11.54
C GLN A 123 -3.12 -14.82 10.70
N SER A 124 -3.75 -15.53 9.76
CA SER A 124 -3.04 -16.43 8.85
C SER A 124 -2.12 -15.70 7.88
N ILE A 125 -2.53 -14.52 7.41
CA ILE A 125 -1.75 -13.69 6.48
C ILE A 125 -0.58 -13.03 7.20
N LEU A 126 -0.83 -12.48 8.39
CA LEU A 126 0.19 -11.76 9.17
C LEU A 126 1.13 -12.73 9.92
N GLY A 127 0.61 -13.79 10.54
CA GLY A 127 1.35 -14.63 11.49
C GLY A 127 2.16 -15.80 10.91
N ALA A 128 2.27 -15.93 9.57
CA ALA A 128 3.01 -16.99 8.86
C ALA A 128 2.67 -18.46 9.23
N LYS A 129 1.63 -18.70 10.04
CA LYS A 129 1.09 -20.02 10.38
C LYS A 129 -0.43 -20.00 10.21
N HIS A 130 -0.97 -21.01 9.54
CA HIS A 130 -2.42 -21.18 9.43
C HIS A 130 -3.04 -21.41 10.82
N VAL A 131 -3.56 -20.34 11.42
CA VAL A 131 -4.36 -20.42 12.64
C VAL A 131 -5.79 -20.75 12.22
N LYS A 132 -6.15 -22.04 12.24
CA LYS A 132 -7.52 -22.52 11.94
C LYS A 132 -8.55 -22.19 13.04
N HIS A 133 -8.18 -21.38 14.02
CA HIS A 133 -9.05 -21.05 15.15
C HIS A 133 -9.79 -19.75 14.86
N LYS A 134 -11.13 -19.81 14.85
CA LYS A 134 -12.05 -18.65 14.89
C LYS A 134 -12.00 -17.99 16.29
N GLN A 135 -10.84 -17.45 16.65
CA GLN A 135 -10.61 -16.80 17.94
C GLN A 135 -9.98 -15.43 17.72
N LEU A 136 -10.31 -14.51 18.61
CA LEU A 136 -9.68 -13.20 18.72
C LEU A 136 -8.72 -13.26 19.92
N PRO A 137 -7.46 -13.66 19.70
CA PRO A 137 -6.51 -13.79 20.81
C PRO A 137 -6.23 -12.43 21.45
N HIS A 138 -6.00 -12.41 22.76
CA HIS A 138 -5.62 -11.20 23.49
C HIS A 138 -4.32 -10.57 22.94
N THR A 139 -3.44 -11.36 22.33
CA THR A 139 -2.19 -10.89 21.71
C THR A 139 -2.38 -10.15 20.38
N LEU A 140 -3.61 -10.10 19.84
CA LEU A 140 -3.92 -9.48 18.55
C LEU A 140 -3.45 -8.01 18.49
N ILE A 141 -3.75 -7.24 19.54
CA ILE A 141 -3.43 -5.80 19.60
C ILE A 141 -1.91 -5.59 19.60
N ARG A 142 -1.15 -6.45 20.29
CA ARG A 142 0.32 -6.41 20.27
C ARG A 142 0.88 -6.72 18.89
N GLY A 143 0.29 -7.68 18.16
CA GLY A 143 0.67 -7.95 16.78
C GLY A 143 0.43 -6.73 15.89
N ILE A 144 -0.75 -6.12 15.99
CA ILE A 144 -1.10 -4.89 15.25
C ILE A 144 -0.10 -3.77 15.55
N TYR A 145 0.23 -3.52 16.82
CA TYR A 145 1.23 -2.52 17.22
C TYR A 145 2.57 -2.71 16.50
N GLN A 146 3.08 -3.94 16.42
CA GLN A 146 4.33 -4.23 15.72
C GLN A 146 4.25 -3.93 14.21
N TYR A 147 3.12 -4.21 13.55
CA TYR A 147 2.93 -3.85 12.15
C TYR A 147 2.89 -2.34 11.93
N ILE A 148 2.11 -1.62 12.73
CA ILE A 148 1.99 -0.16 12.63
C ILE A 148 3.35 0.49 12.87
N PHE A 149 4.10 0.06 13.89
CA PHE A 149 5.45 0.54 14.14
C PHE A 149 6.39 0.27 12.95
N SER A 150 6.33 -0.93 12.36
CA SER A 150 7.11 -1.26 11.16
C SER A 150 6.74 -0.36 9.97
N TYR A 151 5.47 -0.01 9.80
CA TYR A 151 5.03 0.85 8.70
C TYR A 151 5.53 2.28 8.85
N ILE A 152 5.58 2.81 10.08
CA ILE A 152 6.19 4.12 10.36
C ILE A 152 7.65 4.11 9.89
N ASN A 153 8.45 3.13 10.31
CA ASN A 153 9.86 3.03 9.92
C ASN A 153 10.05 2.93 8.40
N ILE A 154 9.17 2.18 7.71
CA ILE A 154 9.21 2.04 6.24
C ILE A 154 8.91 3.38 5.57
N LEU A 155 7.89 4.10 6.02
CA LEU A 155 7.49 5.38 5.43
C LEU A 155 8.50 6.50 5.72
N GLU A 156 9.09 6.53 6.92
CA GLU A 156 10.17 7.46 7.27
C GLU A 156 11.40 7.22 6.39
N SER A 157 11.83 5.96 6.27
CA SER A 157 12.93 5.58 5.39
C SER A 157 12.66 5.94 3.93
N LEU A 158 11.43 5.73 3.44
CA LEU A 158 11.03 6.13 2.10
C LEU A 158 11.08 7.65 1.92
N SER A 159 10.55 8.41 2.88
CA SER A 159 10.53 9.88 2.86
C SER A 159 11.95 10.44 2.78
N ASP A 160 12.87 9.94 3.59
CA ASP A 160 14.26 10.38 3.60
C ASP A 160 14.98 10.07 2.28
N ARG A 161 14.72 8.90 1.73
CA ARG A 161 15.28 8.50 0.43
C ARG A 161 14.74 9.35 -0.73
N LEU A 162 13.45 9.70 -0.72
CA LEU A 162 12.85 10.60 -1.72
C LEU A 162 13.40 12.03 -1.59
N LYS A 163 13.58 12.53 -0.37
CA LYS A 163 14.23 13.84 -0.14
C LYS A 163 15.68 13.87 -0.62
N LEU A 164 16.42 12.78 -0.44
CA LEU A 164 17.78 12.66 -0.97
C LEU A 164 17.75 12.68 -2.50
N LEU A 165 16.91 11.84 -3.12
CA LEU A 165 16.72 11.79 -4.58
C LEU A 165 16.46 13.17 -5.20
N ILE A 166 15.61 13.98 -4.56
CA ILE A 166 15.31 15.36 -5.00
C ILE A 166 16.56 16.26 -4.92
N LYS A 167 17.33 16.16 -3.84
CA LYS A 167 18.48 17.05 -3.57
C LYS A 167 19.71 16.71 -4.41
N THR A 168 19.91 15.45 -4.76
CA THR A 168 21.10 14.97 -5.48
C THR A 168 20.72 14.28 -6.79
N PRO A 169 20.30 15.04 -7.83
CA PRO A 169 20.01 14.46 -9.16
C PRO A 169 21.20 13.71 -9.76
N SER A 170 22.42 14.10 -9.38
CA SER A 170 23.67 13.42 -9.75
C SER A 170 23.78 11.98 -9.22
N GLU A 171 23.07 11.64 -8.15
CA GLU A 171 23.07 10.31 -7.53
C GLU A 171 21.99 9.39 -8.13
N LEU A 172 21.15 9.91 -9.03
CA LEU A 172 20.10 9.16 -9.72
C LEU A 172 20.63 7.88 -10.34
N THR A 173 21.79 7.94 -11.00
CA THR A 173 22.42 6.78 -11.64
C THR A 173 22.79 5.68 -10.65
N GLN A 174 23.29 6.05 -9.46
CA GLN A 174 23.61 5.07 -8.42
C GLN A 174 22.33 4.42 -7.88
N LEU A 175 21.27 5.21 -7.73
CA LEU A 175 19.97 4.72 -7.27
C LEU A 175 19.34 3.73 -8.26
N LEU A 176 19.48 3.99 -9.57
CA LEU A 176 18.99 3.10 -10.63
C LEU A 176 19.74 1.76 -10.68
N GLN A 177 21.04 1.78 -10.39
CA GLN A 177 21.88 0.57 -10.44
C GLN A 177 21.64 -0.39 -9.26
N ASP A 178 21.08 0.10 -8.17
CA ASP A 178 20.82 -0.69 -6.98
C ASP A 178 19.48 -1.45 -7.07
N GLN A 179 19.58 -2.78 -7.17
CA GLN A 179 18.42 -3.68 -7.20
C GLN A 179 17.58 -3.67 -5.91
N GLN A 180 18.04 -3.05 -4.83
CA GLN A 180 17.23 -2.88 -3.62
C GLN A 180 16.30 -1.65 -3.71
N ASN A 181 16.47 -0.81 -4.74
CA ASN A 181 15.78 0.48 -4.88
C ASN A 181 14.59 0.44 -5.83
N HIS A 182 14.05 -0.76 -6.05
CA HIS A 182 12.84 -1.05 -6.82
C HIS A 182 11.72 -0.03 -6.60
N ASP A 183 11.35 0.24 -5.35
CA ASP A 183 10.20 1.10 -5.05
C ASP A 183 10.48 2.58 -5.35
N LEU A 184 11.71 3.05 -5.11
CA LEU A 184 12.11 4.40 -5.51
C LEU A 184 12.11 4.55 -7.02
N PHE A 185 12.56 3.54 -7.76
CA PHE A 185 12.58 3.61 -9.21
C PHE A 185 11.17 3.68 -9.78
N PHE A 186 10.23 2.89 -9.22
CA PHE A 186 8.82 3.00 -9.57
C PHE A 186 8.24 4.39 -9.29
N ILE A 187 8.55 4.98 -8.12
CA ILE A 187 8.08 6.32 -7.75
C ILE A 187 8.63 7.35 -8.72
N LEU A 188 9.94 7.34 -8.99
CA LEU A 188 10.59 8.24 -9.94
C LEU A 188 9.91 8.17 -11.32
N LEU A 189 9.74 6.96 -11.87
CA LEU A 189 9.08 6.74 -13.16
C LEU A 189 7.66 7.31 -13.18
N SER A 190 6.91 7.02 -12.11
CA SER A 190 5.50 7.42 -12.00
C SER A 190 5.32 8.92 -11.70
N SER A 191 6.38 9.58 -11.25
CA SER A 191 6.41 11.02 -11.00
C SER A 191 6.84 11.86 -12.20
N MET A 192 7.32 11.24 -13.28
CA MET A 192 7.64 11.96 -14.51
C MET A 192 6.37 12.45 -15.21
N PRO A 193 6.43 13.57 -15.95
CA PRO A 193 5.36 13.96 -16.86
C PRO A 193 5.02 12.83 -17.85
N SER A 194 3.74 12.64 -18.18
CA SER A 194 3.29 11.57 -19.09
C SER A 194 4.01 11.59 -20.44
N GLU A 195 4.34 12.77 -20.95
CA GLU A 195 5.13 12.93 -22.19
C GLU A 195 6.53 12.32 -22.06
N GLN A 196 7.17 12.48 -20.90
CA GLN A 196 8.50 11.94 -20.62
C GLN A 196 8.48 10.43 -20.41
N ILE A 197 7.43 9.91 -19.77
CA ILE A 197 7.20 8.45 -19.69
C ILE A 197 7.09 7.87 -21.09
N ASN A 198 6.25 8.45 -21.95
CA ASN A 198 6.09 8.00 -23.33
C ASN A 198 7.39 8.12 -24.13
N ALA A 199 8.13 9.23 -23.98
CA ALA A 199 9.42 9.43 -24.64
C ALA A 199 10.47 8.39 -24.21
N MET A 200 10.53 8.05 -22.92
CA MET A 200 11.39 7.00 -22.40
C MET A 200 11.06 5.65 -23.01
N LEU A 201 9.77 5.26 -23.01
CA LEU A 201 9.31 3.99 -23.56
C LEU A 201 9.61 3.91 -25.07
N LEU A 202 9.37 5.00 -25.81
CA LEU A 202 9.69 5.13 -27.23
C LEU A 202 11.19 5.04 -27.52
N HIS A 203 12.03 5.60 -26.66
CA HIS A 203 13.49 5.52 -26.79
C HIS A 203 13.98 4.09 -26.57
N ILE A 204 13.55 3.46 -25.47
CA ILE A 204 14.06 2.15 -25.07
C ILE A 204 13.59 1.05 -26.02
N GLN A 205 12.36 1.10 -26.52
CA GLN A 205 11.83 0.06 -27.41
C GLN A 205 12.60 -0.07 -28.74
N GLN A 206 13.31 0.97 -29.18
CA GLN A 206 14.14 0.92 -30.40
C GLN A 206 15.28 -0.09 -30.31
N TYR A 207 15.62 -0.54 -29.10
CA TYR A 207 16.69 -1.48 -28.85
C TYR A 207 16.17 -2.90 -28.57
N PHE A 208 14.86 -3.10 -28.51
CA PHE A 208 14.28 -4.43 -28.29
C PHE A 208 14.10 -5.18 -29.60
N PRO A 209 14.20 -6.52 -29.57
CA PRO A 209 13.90 -7.32 -30.75
C PRO A 209 12.39 -7.27 -31.05
N GLU A 210 12.02 -7.21 -32.32
CA GLU A 210 10.63 -7.00 -32.77
C GLU A 210 9.68 -8.12 -32.32
N ASP A 211 10.21 -9.33 -32.09
CA ASP A 211 9.48 -10.51 -31.65
C ASP A 211 9.40 -10.66 -30.12
N LEU A 212 9.90 -9.68 -29.35
CA LEU A 212 9.76 -9.70 -27.89
C LEU A 212 8.29 -9.58 -27.49
N LEU A 213 7.71 -10.69 -27.04
CA LEU A 213 6.32 -10.75 -26.59
C LEU A 213 6.19 -10.61 -25.08
N VAL A 214 5.16 -9.89 -24.67
CA VAL A 214 4.75 -9.74 -23.27
C VAL A 214 3.28 -10.06 -23.12
N GLN A 215 2.89 -10.52 -21.93
CA GLN A 215 1.49 -10.79 -21.60
C GLN A 215 0.87 -9.54 -20.97
N THR A 216 -0.20 -9.03 -21.57
CA THR A 216 -0.98 -7.92 -21.03
C THR A 216 -1.79 -8.39 -19.81
N PRO A 217 -2.31 -7.47 -18.97
CA PRO A 217 -3.21 -7.83 -17.87
C PRO A 217 -4.49 -8.56 -18.33
N SER A 218 -4.92 -8.34 -19.58
CA SER A 218 -6.02 -9.08 -20.22
C SER A 218 -5.65 -10.50 -20.66
N GLY A 219 -4.40 -10.93 -20.44
CA GLY A 219 -3.90 -12.27 -20.76
C GLY A 219 -3.42 -12.44 -22.19
N ASN A 220 -3.54 -11.41 -23.03
CA ASN A 220 -3.14 -11.44 -24.43
C ASN A 220 -1.62 -11.28 -24.57
N LYS A 221 -1.01 -11.98 -25.53
CA LYS A 221 0.39 -11.74 -25.89
C LYS A 221 0.46 -10.66 -26.97
N MET A 222 1.34 -9.68 -26.78
CA MET A 222 1.61 -8.66 -27.81
C MET A 222 3.09 -8.29 -27.85
N PRO A 223 3.57 -7.75 -28.99
CA PRO A 223 4.93 -7.23 -29.09
C PRO A 223 5.14 -6.04 -28.15
N VAL A 224 6.25 -6.04 -27.41
CA VAL A 224 6.64 -4.93 -26.52
C VAL A 224 6.77 -3.63 -27.30
N CYS A 225 7.37 -3.69 -28.49
CA CYS A 225 7.56 -2.51 -29.34
C CYS A 225 6.23 -1.85 -29.68
N SER A 226 5.22 -2.62 -30.11
CA SER A 226 3.88 -2.09 -30.41
C SER A 226 3.21 -1.44 -29.20
N LEU A 227 3.38 -2.05 -28.02
CA LEU A 227 2.83 -1.51 -26.77
C LEU A 227 3.49 -0.18 -26.39
N PHE A 228 4.82 -0.11 -26.45
CA PHE A 228 5.59 1.08 -26.06
C PHE A 228 5.50 2.20 -27.10
N GLN A 229 5.26 1.87 -28.37
CA GLN A 229 5.13 2.86 -29.44
C GLN A 229 3.84 3.69 -29.37
N SER A 230 2.78 3.16 -28.77
CA SER A 230 1.47 3.82 -28.75
C SER A 230 1.39 4.83 -27.58
N PRO A 231 1.54 6.15 -27.75
CA PRO A 231 1.53 7.08 -26.61
C PRO A 231 0.19 7.03 -25.87
N SER A 232 0.23 7.23 -24.55
CA SER A 232 -0.97 7.27 -23.72
C SER A 232 -0.97 8.46 -22.78
N THR A 233 -2.14 9.07 -22.61
CA THR A 233 -2.45 9.99 -21.51
C THR A 233 -3.38 9.35 -20.48
N ASP A 234 -3.90 8.15 -20.76
CA ASP A 234 -4.67 7.37 -19.80
C ASP A 234 -3.74 6.81 -18.72
N THR A 235 -3.97 7.26 -17.48
CA THR A 235 -3.21 6.89 -16.30
C THR A 235 -3.23 5.39 -16.04
N GLU A 236 -4.37 4.71 -16.22
CA GLU A 236 -4.46 3.26 -15.97
C GLU A 236 -3.54 2.51 -16.93
N PHE A 237 -3.59 2.86 -18.22
CA PHE A 237 -2.75 2.27 -19.23
C PHE A 237 -1.26 2.65 -19.09
N LEU A 238 -0.94 3.88 -18.66
CA LEU A 238 0.44 4.28 -18.34
C LEU A 238 1.02 3.46 -17.19
N ILE A 239 0.23 3.21 -16.12
CA ILE A 239 0.65 2.37 -15.00
C ILE A 239 0.94 0.94 -15.48
N GLU A 240 0.13 0.38 -16.36
CA GLU A 240 0.38 -0.95 -16.94
C GLU A 240 1.72 -1.00 -17.70
N LYS A 241 2.01 0.03 -18.50
CA LYS A 241 3.29 0.12 -19.21
C LYS A 241 4.47 0.26 -18.28
N ILE A 242 4.35 1.07 -17.22
CA ILE A 242 5.40 1.22 -16.20
C ILE A 242 5.67 -0.12 -15.52
N LYS A 243 4.62 -0.86 -15.12
CA LYS A 243 4.78 -2.19 -14.51
C LYS A 243 5.50 -3.16 -15.44
N LEU A 244 5.07 -3.22 -16.69
CA LEU A 244 5.69 -4.08 -17.70
C LEU A 244 7.14 -3.69 -17.98
N TYR A 245 7.42 -2.39 -18.05
CA TYR A 245 8.77 -1.87 -18.17
C TYR A 245 9.65 -2.27 -16.97
N LEU A 246 9.14 -2.16 -15.74
CA LEU A 246 9.85 -2.59 -14.54
C LEU A 246 10.06 -4.11 -14.52
N ASP A 247 9.10 -4.89 -14.99
CA ASP A 247 9.27 -6.34 -15.15
C ASP A 247 10.43 -6.65 -16.08
N LEU A 248 10.54 -5.96 -17.23
CA LEU A 248 11.68 -6.08 -18.16
C LEU A 248 13.00 -5.62 -17.51
N TYR A 249 12.97 -4.50 -16.77
CA TYR A 249 14.13 -3.94 -16.08
C TYR A 249 14.73 -4.88 -15.03
N TYR A 250 13.89 -5.66 -14.35
CA TYR A 250 14.29 -6.61 -13.30
C TYR A 250 14.22 -8.09 -13.76
N ASN A 251 14.05 -8.35 -15.06
CA ASN A 251 13.87 -9.71 -15.55
C ASN A 251 15.18 -10.51 -15.61
N GLY A 252 15.54 -11.17 -14.50
CA GLY A 252 16.71 -12.05 -14.46
C GLY A 252 16.65 -13.26 -15.42
N LYS A 253 15.49 -13.56 -16.02
CA LYS A 253 15.35 -14.63 -17.03
C LYS A 253 15.67 -14.15 -18.45
N LEU A 254 15.68 -12.84 -18.69
CA LEU A 254 16.00 -12.22 -19.98
C LEU A 254 17.17 -11.25 -19.81
N PRO A 255 18.40 -11.74 -19.55
CA PRO A 255 19.54 -10.91 -19.16
C PRO A 255 19.89 -9.84 -20.21
N ILE A 256 19.78 -10.16 -21.50
CA ILE A 256 20.04 -9.20 -22.59
C ILE A 256 18.99 -8.08 -22.58
N ILE A 257 17.71 -8.42 -22.42
CA ILE A 257 16.63 -7.42 -22.35
C ILE A 257 16.78 -6.57 -21.10
N GLN A 258 17.12 -7.18 -19.98
CA GLN A 258 17.43 -6.50 -18.73
C GLN A 258 18.59 -5.50 -18.92
N GLU A 259 19.71 -5.92 -19.51
CA GLU A 259 20.87 -5.05 -19.76
C GLU A 259 20.52 -3.87 -20.68
N ILE A 260 19.77 -4.12 -21.76
CA ILE A 260 19.28 -3.08 -22.66
C ILE A 260 18.41 -2.10 -21.88
N THR A 261 17.43 -2.61 -21.14
CA THR A 261 16.50 -1.76 -20.39
C THR A 261 17.27 -0.91 -19.37
N GLN A 262 18.16 -1.51 -18.57
CA GLN A 262 18.93 -0.80 -17.54
C GLN A 262 19.86 0.26 -18.13
N SER A 263 20.69 -0.11 -19.10
CA SER A 263 21.69 0.79 -19.70
C SER A 263 21.05 1.99 -20.40
N LYS A 264 19.99 1.77 -21.17
CA LYS A 264 19.29 2.84 -21.90
C LYS A 264 18.50 3.75 -20.98
N SER A 265 17.98 3.20 -19.88
CA SER A 265 17.30 4.00 -18.87
C SER A 265 18.27 4.91 -18.14
N ILE A 266 19.44 4.42 -17.74
CA ILE A 266 20.46 5.24 -17.09
C ILE A 266 20.84 6.44 -17.97
N GLY A 267 21.03 6.22 -19.28
CA GLY A 267 21.28 7.31 -20.24
C GLY A 267 20.14 8.33 -20.27
N PHE A 268 18.91 7.84 -20.46
CA PHE A 268 17.72 8.70 -20.51
C PHE A 268 17.52 9.52 -19.22
N PHE A 269 17.64 8.89 -18.06
CA PHE A 269 17.49 9.56 -16.77
C PHE A 269 18.59 10.58 -16.50
N SER A 270 19.82 10.31 -16.96
CA SER A 270 20.92 11.26 -16.85
C SER A 270 20.67 12.53 -17.69
N GLU A 271 20.11 12.38 -18.89
CA GLU A 271 19.73 13.51 -19.74
C GLU A 271 18.51 14.26 -19.18
N MET A 272 17.52 13.51 -18.68
CA MET A 272 16.32 14.09 -18.06
C MET A 272 16.65 14.91 -16.82
N ALA A 273 17.57 14.43 -15.96
CA ALA A 273 18.01 15.16 -14.77
C ALA A 273 18.77 16.47 -15.12
N GLN A 274 19.31 16.60 -16.33
CA GLN A 274 19.92 17.84 -16.82
C GLN A 274 18.90 18.82 -17.40
N ASN A 275 17.69 18.37 -17.73
CA ASN A 275 16.60 19.21 -18.17
C ASN A 275 15.86 19.78 -16.96
N THR A 276 16.22 21.00 -16.56
CA THR A 276 15.68 21.69 -15.38
C THR A 276 14.14 21.70 -15.36
N GLN A 277 13.49 21.98 -16.49
CA GLN A 277 12.02 22.03 -16.53
C GLN A 277 11.38 20.67 -16.20
N VAL A 278 11.90 19.58 -16.77
CA VAL A 278 11.36 18.24 -16.53
C VAL A 278 11.68 17.77 -15.12
N TRP A 279 12.89 18.07 -14.64
CA TRP A 279 13.30 17.69 -13.30
C TRP A 279 12.50 18.42 -12.23
N ASP A 280 12.23 19.71 -12.41
CA ASP A 280 11.41 20.51 -11.49
C ASP A 280 9.98 19.94 -11.41
N GLN A 281 9.36 19.63 -12.54
CA GLN A 281 8.03 19.00 -12.57
C GLN A 281 8.01 17.61 -11.91
N THR A 282 9.06 16.82 -12.12
CA THR A 282 9.20 15.50 -11.50
C THR A 282 9.35 15.65 -9.99
N THR A 283 10.15 16.62 -9.54
CA THR A 283 10.37 16.95 -8.13
C THR A 283 9.08 17.42 -7.46
N GLU A 284 8.35 18.36 -8.07
CA GLU A 284 7.04 18.82 -7.57
C GLU A 284 6.07 17.65 -7.39
N THR A 285 6.08 16.68 -8.32
CA THR A 285 5.23 15.49 -8.24
C THR A 285 5.67 14.55 -7.10
N ILE A 286 6.97 14.37 -6.88
CA ILE A 286 7.49 13.59 -5.75
C ILE A 286 7.16 14.27 -4.42
N GLU A 287 7.34 15.59 -4.31
CA GLU A 287 7.01 16.37 -3.11
C GLU A 287 5.52 16.33 -2.79
N ALA A 288 4.66 16.41 -3.82
CA ALA A 288 3.22 16.23 -3.68
C ALA A 288 2.89 14.80 -3.18
N LEU A 289 3.55 13.77 -3.70
CA LEU A 289 3.39 12.38 -3.24
C LEU A 289 3.80 12.24 -1.77
N VAL A 290 4.95 12.81 -1.38
CA VAL A 290 5.40 12.78 0.03
C VAL A 290 4.36 13.45 0.92
N THR A 291 3.89 14.64 0.54
CA THR A 291 2.94 15.42 1.36
C THR A 291 1.56 14.76 1.44
N GLN A 292 1.02 14.32 0.30
CA GLN A 292 -0.38 13.88 0.20
C GLN A 292 -0.58 12.39 0.47
N GLN A 293 0.48 11.57 0.35
CA GLN A 293 0.38 10.12 0.52
C GLN A 293 1.25 9.60 1.66
N VAL A 294 2.51 10.01 1.76
CA VAL A 294 3.43 9.50 2.79
C VAL A 294 3.12 10.13 4.15
N ASN A 295 3.11 11.46 4.24
CA ASN A 295 2.88 12.17 5.50
C ASN A 295 1.49 11.90 6.08
N VAL A 296 0.45 11.90 5.24
CA VAL A 296 -0.92 11.56 5.70
C VAL A 296 -0.99 10.18 6.35
N ARG A 297 -0.28 9.19 5.78
CA ARG A 297 -0.21 7.84 6.37
C ARG A 297 0.63 7.83 7.64
N LEU A 298 1.77 8.53 7.65
CA LEU A 298 2.60 8.68 8.85
C LEU A 298 1.80 9.28 10.00
N ASP A 299 1.08 10.38 9.78
CA ASP A 299 0.28 11.04 10.81
C ASP A 299 -0.77 10.08 11.39
N MET A 300 -1.49 9.35 10.53
CA MET A 300 -2.47 8.35 10.96
C MET A 300 -1.81 7.20 11.76
N TYR A 301 -0.71 6.66 11.27
CA TYR A 301 -0.02 5.56 11.96
C TYR A 301 0.64 6.02 13.25
N GLN A 302 1.22 7.21 13.32
CA GLN A 302 1.80 7.78 14.53
C GLN A 302 0.72 8.06 15.58
N TYR A 303 -0.45 8.54 15.17
CA TYR A 303 -1.62 8.68 16.05
C TYR A 303 -2.04 7.34 16.65
N ILE A 304 -2.21 6.31 15.82
CA ILE A 304 -2.55 4.94 16.26
C ILE A 304 -1.42 4.36 17.13
N ASN A 305 -0.16 4.53 16.74
CA ASN A 305 1.00 4.00 17.44
C ASN A 305 1.13 4.59 18.84
N THR A 306 0.98 5.90 18.98
CA THR A 306 1.00 6.59 20.28
C THR A 306 -0.07 6.04 21.22
N TYR A 307 -1.25 5.75 20.67
CA TYR A 307 -2.32 5.10 21.43
C TYR A 307 -1.98 3.66 21.82
N LEU A 308 -1.52 2.84 20.85
CA LEU A 308 -1.17 1.44 21.09
C LEU A 308 -0.01 1.29 22.09
N ASP A 309 0.97 2.19 22.04
CA ASP A 309 2.08 2.26 22.98
C ASP A 309 1.59 2.43 24.42
N ARG A 310 0.54 3.24 24.64
CA ARG A 310 -0.04 3.47 25.97
C ARG A 310 -0.80 2.28 26.54
N ILE A 311 -1.37 1.42 25.68
CA ILE A 311 -2.24 0.31 26.14
C ILE A 311 -1.54 -1.06 26.07
N VAL A 312 -0.42 -1.16 25.35
CA VAL A 312 0.36 -2.40 25.19
C VAL A 312 1.80 -2.28 25.71
N GLY A 313 2.41 -1.10 25.63
CA GLY A 313 3.80 -0.83 26.05
C GLY A 313 3.94 -0.81 27.56
#